data_AF-A0A2G5TR65-F1
#
_entry.id   AF-A0A2G5TR65-F1
#
_cell.length_a   1.000
_cell.length_b   1.000
_cell.length_c   1.000
_cell.angle_alpha   90.00
_cell.angle_beta   90.00
_cell.angle_gamma   90.00
#
_symmetry.space_group_name_H-M   'P 1'
#
loop_
_entity.id
_entity.type
_entity.pdbx_description
1 polymer ?
#
loop_
_entity_poly.entity_id
_entity_poly.type
_entity_poly.pdbx_seq_one_letter_code
_entity_poly.pdbx_strand_id
1 'polypeptide(L)'
;MTVDKDKTIYLIYRDPLLHTSLARSEYEFIYSEVENSRSFKGKTTYLGNSNVVDVAIRDLQLVLNFQKSKLYELSYLKDCRLLRDPSVHNLPLSLSNAFKKLNRKMKAKKLFVRTGRQSEIMSLLSLMEPETLENIEFLAMDEEMEIEINEIVKTEQWKRAKKLYCDFHALNLNVEDVSHFSKINMRVLSISARDLDCLRETFVNSSNSELFWFKVRKFKERLKLSNYWGPAFNNLSESCWYFRMKNSNENILQIGIRKHRRTDIFFKIVQMEDVPTKAIVQSYQEH
;
A
#
# COMPACT_ATOMS: atom_id res chain seq x y z
N MET A 1 -2.49 -4.75 -19.13
CA MET A 1 -1.15 -5.30 -18.81
C MET A 1 -1.27 -6.80 -18.64
N THR A 2 -0.79 -7.55 -19.62
CA THR A 2 -0.64 -9.01 -19.58
C THR A 2 0.33 -9.37 -18.48
N VAL A 3 -0.19 -9.86 -17.35
CA VAL A 3 0.61 -10.42 -16.26
C VAL A 3 1.25 -11.70 -16.79
N ASP A 4 2.57 -11.77 -16.71
CA ASP A 4 3.34 -12.98 -17.00
C ASP A 4 2.90 -14.09 -16.01
N LYS A 5 2.07 -15.02 -16.49
CA LYS A 5 1.32 -15.99 -15.67
C LYS A 5 2.19 -17.14 -15.15
N ASP A 6 3.43 -17.27 -15.65
CA ASP A 6 4.19 -18.51 -15.54
C ASP A 6 5.05 -18.64 -14.27
N LYS A 7 5.04 -17.66 -13.35
CA LYS A 7 5.92 -17.66 -12.16
C LYS A 7 5.29 -17.10 -10.88
N THR A 8 3.98 -17.28 -10.70
CA THR A 8 3.28 -16.65 -9.57
C THR A 8 2.89 -17.63 -8.49
N ILE A 9 3.71 -17.74 -7.43
CA ILE A 9 3.28 -18.36 -6.18
C ILE A 9 2.46 -17.35 -5.40
N TYR A 10 1.14 -17.52 -5.39
CA TYR A 10 0.29 -16.84 -4.42
C TYR A 10 0.26 -17.70 -3.16
N LEU A 11 0.53 -17.11 -2.01
CA LEU A 11 0.07 -17.68 -0.75
C LEU A 11 -1.16 -16.90 -0.37
N ILE A 12 -2.33 -17.48 -0.58
CA ILE A 12 -3.57 -16.85 -0.15
C ILE A 12 -4.08 -17.69 1.01
N TYR A 13 -3.89 -17.22 2.23
CA TYR A 13 -4.78 -17.69 3.29
C TYR A 13 -6.14 -17.04 3.01
N ARG A 14 -7.12 -17.78 2.50
CA ARG A 14 -8.42 -17.25 2.03
C ARG A 14 -9.56 -17.96 2.74
N ASP A 15 -10.50 -17.18 3.28
CA ASP A 15 -11.86 -17.66 3.57
C ASP A 15 -12.74 -17.49 2.31
N PRO A 16 -13.58 -18.47 1.92
CA PRO A 16 -14.33 -18.53 0.67
C PRO A 16 -15.29 -17.35 0.36
N LEU A 17 -15.56 -16.43 1.28
CA LEU A 17 -16.60 -15.40 1.10
C LEU A 17 -16.15 -14.08 0.44
N LEU A 18 -14.87 -13.92 0.08
CA LEU A 18 -14.36 -12.71 -0.59
C LEU A 18 -14.22 -12.88 -2.11
N HIS A 19 -15.26 -12.48 -2.84
CA HIS A 19 -15.23 -12.29 -4.29
C HIS A 19 -14.40 -11.05 -4.65
N THR A 20 -13.10 -11.23 -4.86
CA THR A 20 -12.29 -10.33 -5.68
C THR A 20 -11.83 -11.09 -6.92
N SER A 21 -12.06 -10.50 -8.10
CA SER A 21 -11.84 -11.08 -9.43
C SER A 21 -10.35 -11.17 -9.79
N LEU A 22 -9.55 -11.84 -8.98
CA LEU A 22 -8.18 -12.20 -9.36
C LEU A 22 -8.25 -13.53 -10.10
N ALA A 23 -7.81 -13.54 -11.36
CA ALA A 23 -7.62 -14.77 -12.12
C ALA A 23 -6.67 -15.69 -11.34
N ARG A 24 -7.14 -16.88 -10.95
CA ARG A 24 -6.33 -17.91 -10.27
C ARG A 24 -5.11 -18.22 -11.14
N SER A 25 -3.88 -18.10 -10.61
CA SER A 25 -2.72 -18.66 -11.32
C SER A 25 -2.64 -20.16 -11.08
N GLU A 26 -1.93 -20.84 -11.97
CA GLU A 26 -1.62 -22.26 -11.84
C GLU A 26 -0.65 -22.58 -10.68
N TYR A 27 -0.17 -21.60 -9.92
CA TYR A 27 0.84 -21.82 -8.87
C TYR A 27 0.44 -21.22 -7.51
N GLU A 28 -0.86 -21.05 -7.28
CA GLU A 28 -1.43 -20.57 -6.02
C GLU A 28 -1.51 -21.69 -4.97
N PHE A 29 -0.87 -21.49 -3.81
CA PHE A 29 -1.14 -22.23 -2.59
C PHE A 29 -2.17 -21.47 -1.75
N ILE A 30 -3.31 -22.12 -1.49
CA ILE A 30 -4.36 -21.59 -0.61
C ILE A 30 -4.42 -22.42 0.65
N TYR A 31 -4.43 -21.77 1.80
CA TYR A 31 -4.59 -22.44 3.10
C TYR A 31 -5.87 -21.93 3.77
N SER A 32 -6.70 -22.84 4.25
CA SER A 32 -7.93 -22.53 4.98
C SER A 32 -7.90 -23.20 6.34
N GLU A 33 -7.94 -22.41 7.41
CA GLU A 33 -8.01 -22.92 8.78
C GLU A 33 -9.41 -23.42 9.12
N VAL A 34 -10.45 -22.74 8.62
CA VAL A 34 -11.85 -23.14 8.82
C VAL A 34 -12.13 -24.51 8.23
N GLU A 35 -11.62 -24.77 7.02
CA GLU A 35 -11.79 -26.07 6.34
C GLU A 35 -10.69 -27.08 6.70
N ASN A 36 -9.69 -26.65 7.47
CA ASN A 36 -8.41 -27.34 7.67
C ASN A 36 -7.87 -27.97 6.37
N SER A 37 -7.72 -27.14 5.33
CA SER A 37 -7.44 -27.57 3.96
C SER A 37 -6.28 -26.80 3.34
N ARG A 38 -5.62 -27.44 2.35
CA ARG A 38 -4.66 -26.82 1.45
C ARG A 38 -5.09 -27.04 0.02
N SER A 39 -5.09 -25.99 -0.80
CA SER A 39 -5.31 -26.08 -2.24
C SER A 39 -4.07 -25.68 -3.02
N PHE A 40 -3.75 -26.44 -4.07
CA PHE A 40 -2.70 -26.12 -5.03
C PHE A 40 -3.14 -26.55 -6.42
N LYS A 41 -2.92 -25.72 -7.45
CA LYS A 41 -3.37 -26.02 -8.83
C LYS A 41 -4.87 -26.34 -8.92
N GLY A 42 -5.70 -25.68 -8.10
CA GLY A 42 -7.14 -25.93 -8.03
C GLY A 42 -7.54 -27.25 -7.36
N LYS A 43 -6.59 -28.07 -6.90
CA LYS A 43 -6.86 -29.29 -6.13
C LYS A 43 -6.78 -29.02 -4.65
N THR A 44 -7.91 -29.19 -3.95
CA THR A 44 -8.00 -29.07 -2.49
C THR A 44 -7.71 -30.41 -1.82
N THR A 45 -6.96 -30.39 -0.72
CA THR A 45 -6.62 -31.53 0.13
C THR A 45 -6.95 -31.19 1.57
N TYR A 46 -7.80 -32.00 2.21
CA TYR A 46 -8.07 -31.89 3.64
C TYR A 46 -6.88 -32.41 4.45
N LEU A 47 -6.53 -31.70 5.52
CA LEU A 47 -5.32 -31.94 6.30
C LEU A 47 -5.52 -32.89 7.49
N GLY A 48 -6.76 -33.35 7.71
CA GLY A 48 -7.11 -34.27 8.78
C GLY A 48 -6.81 -33.66 10.16
N ASN A 49 -5.94 -34.32 10.92
CA ASN A 49 -5.50 -33.84 12.24
C ASN A 49 -4.27 -32.91 12.16
N SER A 50 -3.72 -32.67 10.97
CA SER A 50 -2.58 -31.76 10.82
C SER A 50 -3.02 -30.33 11.02
N ASN A 51 -2.21 -29.53 11.72
CA ASN A 51 -2.43 -28.11 11.85
C ASN A 51 -2.09 -27.39 10.52
N VAL A 52 -3.03 -26.62 9.99
CA VAL A 52 -2.87 -25.89 8.71
C VAL A 52 -1.71 -24.89 8.74
N VAL A 53 -1.45 -24.23 9.87
CA VAL A 53 -0.37 -23.25 10.02
C VAL A 53 0.98 -23.94 9.89
N ASP A 54 1.13 -25.10 10.54
CA ASP A 54 2.37 -25.89 10.41
C ASP A 54 2.59 -26.39 8.99
N VAL A 55 1.53 -26.78 8.29
CA VAL A 55 1.59 -27.16 6.86
C VAL A 55 2.02 -25.95 6.02
N ALA A 56 1.40 -24.78 6.22
CA ALA A 56 1.73 -23.56 5.50
C ALA A 56 3.18 -23.14 5.74
N ILE A 57 3.67 -23.20 6.98
CA ILE A 57 5.07 -22.91 7.33
C ILE A 57 6.00 -23.86 6.58
N ARG A 58 5.77 -25.17 6.62
CA ARG A 58 6.63 -26.14 5.92
C ARG A 58 6.67 -25.92 4.41
N ASP A 59 5.52 -25.73 3.79
CA ASP A 59 5.42 -25.49 2.35
C ASP A 59 6.14 -24.17 1.98
N LEU A 60 5.98 -23.12 2.78
CA LEU A 60 6.70 -21.86 2.62
C LEU A 60 8.20 -21.98 2.77
N GLN A 61 8.67 -22.75 3.75
CA GLN A 61 10.10 -23.04 3.92
C GLN A 61 10.67 -23.75 2.71
N LEU A 62 9.92 -24.67 2.09
CA LEU A 62 10.32 -25.31 0.83
C LEU A 62 10.39 -24.30 -0.32
N VAL A 63 9.36 -23.44 -0.47
CA VAL A 63 9.36 -22.38 -1.49
C VAL A 63 10.59 -21.50 -1.37
N LEU A 64 10.94 -21.06 -0.16
CA LEU A 64 12.15 -20.27 0.09
C LEU A 64 13.44 -21.04 -0.19
N ASN A 65 13.50 -22.30 0.25
CA ASN A 65 14.71 -23.11 0.13
C ASN A 65 15.10 -23.33 -1.34
N PHE A 66 14.08 -23.46 -2.19
CA PHE A 66 14.23 -23.69 -3.62
C PHE A 66 13.84 -22.46 -4.47
N GLN A 67 13.83 -21.26 -3.87
CA GLN A 67 13.45 -20.04 -4.58
C GLN A 67 14.50 -19.67 -5.63
N LYS A 68 14.28 -20.09 -6.88
CA LYS A 68 15.15 -19.75 -8.02
C LYS A 68 14.83 -18.38 -8.64
N SER A 69 13.62 -17.86 -8.44
CA SER A 69 13.15 -16.62 -9.08
C SER A 69 12.36 -15.74 -8.12
N LYS A 70 12.23 -14.44 -8.46
CA LYS A 70 11.43 -13.49 -7.69
C LYS A 70 9.94 -13.85 -7.83
N LEU A 71 9.25 -14.00 -6.70
CA LEU A 71 7.80 -14.14 -6.71
C LEU A 71 7.16 -12.84 -7.15
N TYR A 72 5.99 -12.95 -7.76
CA TYR A 72 5.20 -11.77 -8.07
C TYR A 72 4.58 -11.17 -6.80
N GLU A 73 3.90 -11.98 -5.99
CA GLU A 73 3.13 -11.50 -4.84
C GLU A 73 3.20 -12.48 -3.66
N LEU A 74 3.32 -11.96 -2.45
CA LEU A 74 2.93 -12.67 -1.22
C LEU A 74 1.65 -12.02 -0.67
N SER A 75 0.66 -12.84 -0.34
CA SER A 75 -0.61 -12.37 0.20
C SER A 75 -0.85 -12.93 1.62
N TYR A 76 -1.52 -12.17 2.47
CA TYR A 76 -2.04 -12.65 3.76
C TYR A 76 -3.39 -11.99 4.00
N LEU A 77 -4.46 -12.77 4.09
CA LEU A 77 -5.81 -12.24 4.28
C LEU A 77 -6.42 -12.81 5.55
N LYS A 78 -6.65 -11.96 6.55
CA LYS A 78 -7.39 -12.34 7.74
C LYS A 78 -8.88 -12.03 7.54
N ASP A 79 -9.77 -12.92 8.00
CA ASP A 79 -11.21 -12.65 8.03
C ASP A 79 -11.56 -11.67 9.17
N CYS A 80 -12.34 -10.66 8.84
CA CYS A 80 -12.92 -9.67 9.75
C CYS A 80 -13.73 -10.31 10.89
N ARG A 81 -14.29 -11.51 10.69
CA ARG A 81 -15.08 -12.23 11.71
C ARG A 81 -14.21 -12.86 12.79
N LEU A 82 -12.93 -13.12 12.49
CA LEU A 82 -11.97 -13.78 13.38
C LEU A 82 -11.23 -12.81 14.33
N LEU A 83 -11.68 -11.55 14.42
CA LEU A 83 -11.09 -10.55 15.33
C LEU A 83 -11.14 -10.97 16.82
N ARG A 84 -12.04 -11.89 17.18
CA ARG A 84 -12.27 -12.33 18.55
C ARG A 84 -11.61 -13.66 18.91
N ASP A 85 -10.97 -14.35 17.98
CA ASP A 85 -10.33 -15.63 18.26
C ASP A 85 -8.81 -15.43 18.48
N PRO A 86 -8.32 -15.56 19.73
CA PRO A 86 -6.92 -15.39 20.05
C PRO A 86 -5.97 -16.39 19.34
N SER A 87 -6.51 -17.53 18.90
CA SER A 87 -5.72 -18.64 18.36
C SER A 87 -5.22 -18.39 16.93
N VAL A 88 -5.92 -17.56 16.15
CA VAL A 88 -5.62 -17.23 14.74
C VAL A 88 -4.51 -16.15 14.60
N HIS A 89 -3.83 -15.79 15.69
CA HIS A 89 -2.88 -14.67 15.71
C HIS A 89 -1.42 -15.05 15.53
N ASN A 90 -1.08 -16.33 15.53
CA ASN A 90 0.32 -16.73 15.58
C ASN A 90 0.94 -16.93 14.20
N LEU A 91 0.17 -17.01 13.11
CA LEU A 91 0.75 -17.32 11.79
C LEU A 91 1.82 -16.31 11.33
N PRO A 92 1.60 -14.97 11.32
CA PRO A 92 2.65 -14.02 10.95
C PRO A 92 3.89 -14.10 11.84
N LEU A 93 3.70 -14.27 13.15
CA LEU A 93 4.80 -14.37 14.13
C LEU A 93 5.57 -15.68 13.97
N SER A 94 4.88 -16.82 13.86
CA SER A 94 5.46 -18.14 13.63
C SER A 94 6.21 -18.18 12.30
N LEU A 95 5.67 -17.56 11.24
CA LEU A 95 6.36 -17.38 9.97
C LEU A 95 7.62 -16.54 10.13
N SER A 96 7.53 -15.37 10.77
CA SER A 96 8.69 -14.52 11.04
C SER A 96 9.78 -15.27 11.81
N ASN A 97 9.41 -16.01 12.85
CA ASN A 97 10.35 -16.81 13.64
C ASN A 97 10.96 -17.96 12.84
N ALA A 98 10.17 -18.69 12.04
CA ALA A 98 10.66 -19.75 11.19
C ALA A 98 11.65 -19.24 10.13
N PHE A 99 11.38 -18.06 9.56
CA PHE A 99 12.20 -17.47 8.50
C PHE A 99 13.46 -16.82 9.06
N LYS A 100 13.39 -16.20 10.24
CA LYS A 100 14.57 -15.74 10.99
C LYS A 100 15.54 -16.88 11.25
N LYS A 101 15.04 -18.06 11.65
CA LYS A 101 15.88 -19.26 11.84
C LYS A 101 16.53 -19.76 10.55
N LEU A 102 15.83 -19.65 9.42
CA LEU A 102 16.40 -19.98 8.10
C LEU A 102 17.42 -18.96 7.60
N ASN A 103 17.51 -17.78 8.23
CA ASN A 103 18.31 -16.65 7.78
C ASN A 103 18.10 -16.33 6.29
N ARG A 104 16.84 -16.37 5.84
CA ARG A 104 16.44 -16.12 4.46
C ARG A 104 15.26 -15.18 4.41
N LYS A 105 15.30 -14.29 3.42
CA LYS A 105 14.18 -13.42 3.04
C LYS A 105 13.61 -13.87 1.70
N MET A 106 12.30 -13.69 1.55
CA MET A 106 11.58 -13.99 0.34
C MET A 106 11.78 -12.88 -0.68
N LYS A 107 12.18 -13.25 -1.88
CA LYS A 107 12.25 -12.31 -3.00
C LYS A 107 10.87 -12.19 -3.64
N ALA A 108 10.12 -11.12 -3.38
CA ALA A 108 8.78 -10.92 -3.92
C ALA A 108 8.59 -9.47 -4.40
N LYS A 109 7.90 -9.26 -5.51
CA LYS A 109 7.63 -7.91 -6.05
C LYS A 109 6.54 -7.16 -5.30
N LYS A 110 5.55 -7.88 -4.76
CA LYS A 110 4.39 -7.32 -4.08
C LYS A 110 4.11 -8.01 -2.76
N LEU A 111 3.74 -7.24 -1.74
CA LEU A 111 3.19 -7.72 -0.49
C LEU A 111 1.76 -7.19 -0.34
N PHE A 112 0.80 -8.09 -0.15
CA PHE A 112 -0.61 -7.77 0.03
C PHE A 112 -1.12 -8.32 1.36
N VAL A 113 -1.54 -7.45 2.28
CA VAL A 113 -1.91 -7.84 3.64
C VAL A 113 -3.26 -7.27 4.00
N ARG A 114 -4.16 -8.11 4.52
CA ARG A 114 -5.35 -7.69 5.24
C ARG A 114 -5.24 -8.12 6.70
N THR A 115 -5.01 -7.16 7.59
CA THR A 115 -4.87 -7.39 9.02
C THR A 115 -5.28 -6.14 9.81
N GLY A 116 -5.56 -6.33 11.10
CA GLY A 116 -5.87 -5.25 12.04
C GLY A 116 -4.75 -4.92 13.02
N ARG A 117 -3.53 -5.46 12.86
CA ARG A 117 -2.44 -5.28 13.83
C ARG A 117 -1.13 -4.87 13.17
N GLN A 118 -0.51 -3.82 13.72
CA GLN A 118 0.81 -3.36 13.30
C GLN A 118 1.87 -4.47 13.42
N SER A 119 1.83 -5.27 14.49
CA SER A 119 2.80 -6.36 14.72
C SER A 119 2.72 -7.46 13.65
N GLU A 120 1.53 -7.76 13.13
CA GLU A 120 1.35 -8.71 12.02
C GLU A 120 1.96 -8.13 10.73
N ILE A 121 1.71 -6.85 10.43
CA ILE A 121 2.32 -6.15 9.27
C ILE A 121 3.85 -6.20 9.35
N MET A 122 4.42 -5.83 10.50
CA MET A 122 5.87 -5.83 10.72
C MET A 122 6.46 -7.23 10.57
N SER A 123 5.77 -8.25 11.09
CA SER A 123 6.20 -9.64 10.96
C SER A 123 6.25 -10.07 9.50
N LEU A 124 5.24 -9.71 8.69
CA LEU A 124 5.16 -10.03 7.27
C LEU A 124 6.18 -9.24 6.43
N LEU A 125 6.36 -7.94 6.71
CA LEU A 125 7.41 -7.13 6.07
C LEU A 125 8.80 -7.72 6.33
N SER A 126 9.06 -8.21 7.55
CA SER A 126 10.35 -8.80 7.91
C SER A 126 10.72 -10.04 7.07
N LEU A 127 9.71 -10.72 6.50
CA LEU A 127 9.91 -11.85 5.61
C LEU A 127 10.46 -11.43 4.23
N MET A 128 10.23 -10.19 3.81
CA MET A 128 10.48 -9.73 2.44
C MET A 128 11.89 -9.18 2.25
N GLU A 129 12.50 -9.48 1.10
CA GLU A 129 13.76 -8.89 0.66
C GLU A 129 13.53 -7.46 0.15
N PRO A 130 14.09 -6.42 0.80
CA PRO A 130 13.83 -5.02 0.48
C PRO A 130 14.10 -4.64 -0.98
N GLU A 131 15.16 -5.15 -1.59
CA GLU A 131 15.55 -4.80 -2.97
C GLU A 131 14.60 -5.36 -4.03
N THR A 132 13.76 -6.32 -3.65
CA THR A 132 12.81 -6.94 -4.58
C THR A 132 11.39 -6.47 -4.42
N LEU A 133 11.05 -5.92 -3.25
CA LEU A 133 9.70 -5.47 -2.91
C LEU A 133 9.43 -4.10 -3.52
N GLU A 134 8.58 -4.07 -4.54
CA GLU A 134 8.25 -2.85 -5.28
C GLU A 134 6.89 -2.27 -4.87
N ASN A 135 5.94 -3.12 -4.43
CA ASN A 135 4.57 -2.71 -4.11
C ASN A 135 4.12 -3.26 -2.75
N ILE A 136 3.58 -2.37 -1.92
CA ILE A 136 3.00 -2.71 -0.61
C ILE A 136 1.52 -2.34 -0.65
N GLU A 137 0.67 -3.29 -0.31
CA GLU A 137 -0.78 -3.09 -0.28
C GLU A 137 -1.35 -3.59 1.04
N PHE A 138 -1.93 -2.69 1.83
CA PHE A 138 -2.57 -2.99 3.10
C PHE A 138 -4.06 -2.71 3.04
N LEU A 139 -4.87 -3.74 3.32
CA LEU A 139 -6.31 -3.65 3.43
C LEU A 139 -6.73 -3.59 4.90
N ALA A 140 -7.66 -2.69 5.18
CA ALA A 140 -8.29 -2.60 6.49
C ALA A 140 -9.29 -3.75 6.70
N MET A 141 -9.51 -4.10 7.96
CA MET A 141 -10.59 -5.04 8.32
C MET A 141 -11.94 -4.34 8.38
N ASP A 142 -11.95 -3.06 8.76
CA ASP A 142 -13.13 -2.20 8.82
C ASP A 142 -12.78 -0.77 8.37
N GLU A 143 -13.79 0.05 8.05
CA GLU A 143 -13.59 1.36 7.44
C GLU A 143 -12.97 2.42 8.35
N GLU A 144 -13.02 2.21 9.67
CA GLU A 144 -12.59 3.15 10.70
C GLU A 144 -11.28 2.72 11.38
N MET A 145 -10.70 1.60 10.92
CA MET A 145 -9.46 1.05 11.42
C MET A 145 -8.33 2.06 11.36
N GLU A 146 -7.64 2.21 12.49
CA GLU A 146 -6.49 3.07 12.66
C GLU A 146 -5.26 2.24 13.03
N ILE A 147 -4.12 2.51 12.38
CA ILE A 147 -2.85 1.85 12.67
C ILE A 147 -1.75 2.90 12.73
N GLU A 148 -1.00 2.87 13.82
CA GLU A 148 0.25 3.63 13.95
C GLU A 148 1.31 3.05 13.01
N ILE A 149 1.91 3.92 12.19
CA ILE A 149 2.89 3.48 11.17
C ILE A 149 4.33 3.88 11.51
N ASN A 150 4.60 4.52 12.65
CA ASN A 150 5.93 5.02 13.03
C ASN A 150 7.02 3.94 13.05
N GLU A 151 6.70 2.69 13.34
CA GLU A 151 7.69 1.59 13.21
C GLU A 151 7.72 0.97 11.81
N ILE A 152 6.61 1.00 11.09
CA ILE A 152 6.50 0.48 9.72
C ILE A 152 7.37 1.31 8.76
N VAL A 153 7.31 2.64 8.87
CA VAL A 153 8.05 3.57 7.99
C VAL A 153 9.57 3.43 8.13
N LYS A 154 10.04 2.95 9.29
CA LYS A 154 11.48 2.73 9.56
C LYS A 154 12.05 1.52 8.83
N THR A 155 11.19 0.61 8.34
CA THR A 155 11.63 -0.62 7.69
C THR A 155 12.30 -0.35 6.34
N GLU A 156 13.31 -1.14 6.02
CA GLU A 156 14.02 -1.05 4.74
C GLU A 156 13.11 -1.43 3.55
N GLN A 157 12.14 -2.29 3.79
CA GLN A 157 11.09 -2.67 2.85
C GLN A 157 10.22 -1.48 2.46
N TRP A 158 9.80 -0.68 3.45
CA TRP A 158 9.01 0.53 3.21
C TRP A 158 9.79 1.57 2.42
N LYS A 159 11.04 1.85 2.82
CA LYS A 159 11.90 2.87 2.20
C LYS A 159 12.30 2.56 0.75
N ARG A 160 12.34 1.28 0.35
CA ARG A 160 12.71 0.85 -1.02
C ARG A 160 11.51 0.59 -1.93
N ALA A 161 10.33 0.36 -1.37
CA ALA A 161 9.13 0.15 -2.17
C ALA A 161 8.79 1.39 -3.00
N LYS A 162 8.23 1.15 -4.19
CA LYS A 162 7.87 2.19 -5.16
C LYS A 162 6.40 2.58 -5.10
N LYS A 163 5.54 1.64 -4.70
CA LYS A 163 4.09 1.82 -4.69
C LYS A 163 3.48 1.42 -3.35
N LEU A 164 2.51 2.21 -2.91
CA LEU A 164 1.80 1.99 -1.66
C LEU A 164 0.29 2.13 -1.85
N TYR A 165 -0.46 1.11 -1.41
CA TYR A 165 -1.89 1.20 -1.16
C TYR A 165 -2.16 0.92 0.32
N CYS A 166 -2.87 1.81 1.01
CA CYS A 166 -3.17 1.66 2.42
C CYS A 166 -4.62 2.08 2.71
N ASP A 167 -5.46 1.10 3.04
CA ASP A 167 -6.90 1.31 3.23
C ASP A 167 -7.30 1.57 4.69
N PHE A 168 -6.40 1.41 5.65
CA PHE A 168 -6.60 1.84 7.04
C PHE A 168 -6.15 3.29 7.22
N HIS A 169 -6.66 3.97 8.25
CA HIS A 169 -6.23 5.31 8.62
C HIS A 169 -4.85 5.25 9.29
N ALA A 170 -3.82 5.71 8.57
CA ALA A 170 -2.47 5.82 9.12
C ALA A 170 -2.40 6.93 10.19
N LEU A 171 -1.90 6.57 11.37
CA LEU A 171 -1.59 7.48 12.46
C LEU A 171 -0.09 7.82 12.48
N ASN A 172 0.26 9.02 12.94
CA ASN A 172 1.64 9.49 13.11
C ASN A 172 2.47 9.47 11.80
N LEU A 173 1.82 9.73 10.66
CA LEU A 173 2.50 9.87 9.37
C LEU A 173 3.23 11.23 9.30
N ASN A 174 4.53 11.22 9.00
CA ASN A 174 5.19 12.39 8.43
C ASN A 174 5.21 12.26 6.90
N VAL A 175 4.99 13.35 6.17
CA VAL A 175 4.96 13.30 4.69
C VAL A 175 6.31 12.92 4.08
N GLU A 176 7.41 13.17 4.77
CA GLU A 176 8.75 12.73 4.37
C GLU A 176 8.88 11.21 4.35
N ASP A 177 8.14 10.50 5.21
CA ASP A 177 8.15 9.03 5.27
C ASP A 177 7.51 8.38 4.04
N VAL A 178 6.86 9.16 3.18
CA VAL A 178 6.12 8.67 2.01
C VAL A 178 6.50 9.39 0.72
N SER A 179 7.34 10.41 0.74
CA SER A 179 7.65 11.21 -0.46
C SER A 179 8.48 10.45 -1.50
N HIS A 180 9.15 9.35 -1.10
CA HIS A 180 9.97 8.52 -1.99
C HIS A 180 9.18 7.59 -2.91
N PHE A 181 7.92 7.28 -2.59
CA PHE A 181 7.09 6.43 -3.43
C PHE A 181 6.78 7.13 -4.77
N SER A 182 6.72 6.38 -5.86
CA SER A 182 6.24 6.91 -7.14
C SER A 182 4.72 6.97 -7.19
N LYS A 183 4.03 6.10 -6.44
CA LYS A 183 2.56 6.06 -6.40
C LYS A 183 2.02 5.72 -5.02
N ILE A 184 1.08 6.52 -4.53
CA ILE A 184 0.40 6.30 -3.25
C ILE A 184 -1.11 6.42 -3.40
N ASN A 185 -1.82 5.52 -2.72
CA ASN A 185 -3.21 5.72 -2.31
C ASN A 185 -3.34 5.32 -0.83
N MET A 186 -3.54 6.28 0.05
CA MET A 186 -3.52 6.06 1.50
C MET A 186 -4.67 6.79 2.19
N ARG A 187 -5.26 6.17 3.22
CA ARG A 187 -6.08 6.92 4.18
C ARG A 187 -5.20 7.45 5.31
N VAL A 188 -5.39 8.71 5.65
CA VAL A 188 -4.65 9.37 6.75
C VAL A 188 -5.65 9.98 7.74
N LEU A 189 -5.32 9.93 9.03
CA LEU A 189 -6.20 10.52 10.04
C LEU A 189 -6.27 12.05 9.87
N SER A 190 -5.12 12.68 9.69
CA SER A 190 -5.00 14.12 9.50
C SER A 190 -3.78 14.45 8.65
N ILE A 191 -3.82 15.60 7.99
CA ILE A 191 -2.69 16.20 7.30
C ILE A 191 -2.78 17.71 7.49
N SER A 192 -1.65 18.40 7.68
CA SER A 192 -1.62 19.86 7.82
C SER A 192 -1.48 20.56 6.47
N ALA A 193 -1.72 21.87 6.43
CA ALA A 193 -1.42 22.67 5.24
C ALA A 193 0.09 22.66 4.92
N ARG A 194 0.93 22.66 5.96
CA ARG A 194 2.39 22.59 5.83
C ARG A 194 2.86 21.27 5.23
N ASP A 195 2.27 20.14 5.66
CA ASP A 195 2.58 18.82 5.12
C ASP A 195 2.32 18.75 3.62
N LEU A 196 1.18 19.31 3.18
CA LEU A 196 0.83 19.39 1.76
C LEU A 196 1.81 20.30 0.99
N ASP A 197 2.27 21.37 1.61
CA ASP A 197 3.25 22.30 1.04
C ASP A 197 4.62 21.64 0.84
N CYS A 198 5.08 20.87 1.83
CA CYS A 198 6.30 20.07 1.73
C CYS A 198 6.21 19.02 0.59
N LEU A 199 5.06 18.35 0.45
CA LEU A 199 4.82 17.43 -0.67
C LEU A 199 4.82 18.15 -2.02
N ARG A 200 4.17 19.31 -2.12
CA ARG A 200 4.20 20.16 -3.31
C ARG A 200 5.64 20.48 -3.70
N GLU A 201 6.45 20.99 -2.79
CA GLU A 201 7.85 21.35 -3.05
C GLU A 201 8.66 20.14 -3.50
N THR A 202 8.46 18.99 -2.85
CA THR A 202 9.14 17.75 -3.23
C THR A 202 8.80 17.35 -4.66
N PHE A 203 7.52 17.41 -5.06
CA PHE A 203 7.08 17.01 -6.40
C PHE A 203 7.40 18.02 -7.49
N VAL A 204 7.38 19.33 -7.20
CA VAL A 204 7.84 20.35 -8.16
C VAL A 204 9.30 20.15 -8.53
N ASN A 205 10.12 19.70 -7.58
CA ASN A 205 11.56 19.46 -7.74
C ASN A 205 11.91 18.05 -8.26
N SER A 206 10.99 17.09 -8.22
CA SER A 206 11.24 15.68 -8.57
C SER A 206 10.27 15.16 -9.64
N SER A 207 10.81 14.56 -10.71
CA SER A 207 10.00 13.96 -11.78
C SER A 207 9.53 12.53 -11.52
N ASN A 208 9.86 11.94 -10.38
CA ASN A 208 9.67 10.49 -10.15
C ASN A 208 8.29 10.14 -9.59
N SER A 209 7.47 11.13 -9.22
CA SER A 209 6.14 10.91 -8.64
C SER A 209 5.06 10.87 -9.72
N GLU A 210 4.38 9.74 -9.86
CA GLU A 210 3.30 9.54 -10.82
C GLU A 210 1.95 10.04 -10.26
N LEU A 211 1.58 9.59 -9.06
CA LEU A 211 0.26 9.86 -8.48
C LEU A 211 0.24 9.64 -6.97
N PHE A 212 -0.17 10.67 -6.23
CA PHE A 212 -0.44 10.57 -4.80
C PHE A 212 -1.91 10.85 -4.54
N TRP A 213 -2.54 9.98 -3.76
CA TRP A 213 -3.93 10.12 -3.33
C TRP A 213 -4.04 9.90 -1.82
N PHE A 214 -4.59 10.89 -1.12
CA PHE A 214 -4.84 10.85 0.30
C PHE A 214 -6.34 10.98 0.58
N LYS A 215 -6.90 10.00 1.27
CA LYS A 215 -8.23 10.09 1.87
C LYS A 215 -8.09 10.57 3.30
N VAL A 216 -8.37 11.84 3.54
CA VAL A 216 -8.13 12.50 4.83
C VAL A 216 -9.41 12.52 5.66
N ARG A 217 -9.34 11.98 6.88
CA ARG A 217 -10.47 12.00 7.84
C ARG A 217 -10.68 13.39 8.44
N LYS A 218 -9.61 14.07 8.87
CA LYS A 218 -9.65 15.40 9.50
C LYS A 218 -8.73 16.38 8.77
N PHE A 219 -9.30 17.31 7.99
CA PHE A 219 -8.57 18.41 7.36
C PHE A 219 -9.22 19.77 7.67
N LYS A 220 -8.64 20.50 8.65
CA LYS A 220 -9.20 21.78 9.14
C LYS A 220 -8.54 23.01 8.51
N GLU A 221 -7.38 22.85 7.86
CA GLU A 221 -6.52 23.95 7.46
C GLU A 221 -6.68 24.37 6.00
N ARG A 222 -7.75 23.96 5.33
CA ARG A 222 -7.97 24.26 3.90
C ARG A 222 -7.85 25.74 3.58
N LEU A 223 -8.41 26.62 4.42
CA LEU A 223 -8.35 28.07 4.21
C LEU A 223 -6.93 28.64 4.36
N LYS A 224 -6.01 27.92 5.03
CA LYS A 224 -4.62 28.33 5.12
C LYS A 224 -3.85 28.05 3.83
N LEU A 225 -4.31 27.11 2.98
CA LEU A 225 -3.63 26.77 1.73
C LEU A 225 -3.52 27.96 0.78
N SER A 226 -4.49 28.89 0.78
CA SER A 226 -4.38 30.09 -0.05
C SER A 226 -3.22 31.00 0.35
N ASN A 227 -2.74 30.91 1.60
CA ASN A 227 -1.57 31.66 2.05
C ASN A 227 -0.27 31.07 1.47
N TYR A 228 -0.24 29.75 1.23
CA TYR A 228 0.91 29.07 0.65
C TYR A 228 0.89 29.08 -0.88
N TRP A 229 -0.29 28.90 -1.48
CA TRP A 229 -0.45 28.54 -2.89
C TRP A 229 -1.21 29.60 -3.71
N GLY A 230 -1.73 30.64 -3.06
CA GLY A 230 -2.65 31.58 -3.70
C GLY A 230 -4.03 30.98 -3.97
N PRO A 231 -4.85 31.68 -4.78
CA PRO A 231 -6.23 31.26 -5.04
C PRO A 231 -6.29 29.95 -5.83
N ALA A 232 -7.22 29.08 -5.43
CA ALA A 232 -7.51 27.86 -6.18
C ALA A 232 -8.34 28.17 -7.43
N PHE A 233 -8.14 27.37 -8.49
CA PHE A 233 -9.14 27.20 -9.52
C PHE A 233 -10.25 26.30 -8.99
N ASN A 234 -11.44 26.88 -8.77
CA ASN A 234 -12.59 26.14 -8.26
C ASN A 234 -13.48 25.68 -9.41
N ASN A 235 -13.79 24.39 -9.45
CA ASN A 235 -14.93 23.86 -10.19
C ASN A 235 -16.06 23.49 -9.20
N LEU A 236 -17.16 22.92 -9.69
CA LEU A 236 -18.34 22.63 -8.86
C LEU A 236 -18.07 21.68 -7.67
N SER A 237 -17.04 20.82 -7.74
CA SER A 237 -16.77 19.78 -6.74
C SER A 237 -15.34 19.76 -6.17
N GLU A 238 -14.45 20.58 -6.71
CA GLU A 238 -13.00 20.46 -6.52
C GLU A 238 -12.32 21.83 -6.55
N SER A 239 -11.35 22.00 -5.66
CA SER A 239 -10.38 23.10 -5.73
C SER A 239 -9.06 22.57 -6.24
N CYS A 240 -8.54 23.17 -7.31
CA CYS A 240 -7.28 22.79 -7.94
C CYS A 240 -6.26 23.92 -7.90
N TRP A 241 -5.00 23.55 -7.77
CA TRP A 241 -3.83 24.40 -7.94
C TRP A 241 -2.89 23.75 -8.95
N TYR A 242 -2.15 24.58 -9.69
CA TYR A 242 -1.33 24.15 -10.82
C TYR A 242 0.03 24.79 -10.72
N PHE A 243 1.08 23.98 -10.58
CA PHE A 243 2.44 24.45 -10.39
C PHE A 243 3.32 23.98 -11.54
N ARG A 244 4.10 24.90 -12.12
CA ARG A 244 5.12 24.52 -13.11
C ARG A 244 6.18 23.66 -12.46
N MET A 245 6.56 22.55 -13.10
CA MET A 245 7.65 21.70 -12.62
C MET A 245 9.01 22.32 -12.95
N LYS A 246 10.02 22.09 -12.12
CA LYS A 246 11.37 22.63 -12.34
C LYS A 246 12.05 22.00 -13.56
N ASN A 247 11.74 20.73 -13.84
CA ASN A 247 12.46 19.93 -14.83
C ASN A 247 11.69 19.81 -16.17
N SER A 248 10.54 20.46 -16.32
CA SER A 248 9.76 20.45 -17.56
C SER A 248 8.81 21.64 -17.63
N ASN A 249 8.73 22.26 -18.82
CA ASN A 249 7.76 23.32 -19.10
C ASN A 249 6.40 22.78 -19.55
N GLU A 250 6.34 21.53 -20.00
CA GLU A 250 5.12 20.89 -20.49
C GLU A 250 4.38 20.19 -19.36
N ASN A 251 5.11 19.63 -18.39
CA ASN A 251 4.54 18.97 -17.23
C ASN A 251 4.17 19.97 -16.13
N ILE A 252 2.93 19.90 -15.69
CA ILE A 252 2.37 20.71 -14.61
C ILE A 252 1.97 19.80 -13.46
N LEU A 253 2.37 20.15 -12.24
CA LEU A 253 1.87 19.50 -11.04
C LEU A 253 0.47 20.05 -10.74
N GLN A 254 -0.53 19.18 -10.86
CA GLN A 254 -1.88 19.46 -10.40
C GLN A 254 -2.07 18.94 -8.97
N ILE A 255 -2.48 19.82 -8.07
CA ILE A 255 -2.94 19.47 -6.72
C ILE A 255 -4.43 19.74 -6.66
N GLY A 256 -5.23 18.75 -6.27
CA GLY A 256 -6.67 18.90 -6.16
C GLY A 256 -7.22 18.43 -4.84
N ILE A 257 -8.26 19.11 -4.37
CA ILE A 257 -9.00 18.77 -3.14
C ILE A 257 -10.47 18.66 -3.47
N ARG A 258 -11.05 17.48 -3.26
CA ARG A 258 -12.48 17.20 -3.41
C ARG A 258 -13.14 17.09 -2.04
N LYS A 259 -14.32 17.69 -1.92
CA LYS A 259 -15.15 17.57 -0.72
C LYS A 259 -16.31 16.63 -0.98
N HIS A 260 -16.24 15.45 -0.37
CA HIS A 260 -17.38 14.54 -0.21
C HIS A 260 -17.59 14.29 1.29
N ARG A 261 -18.03 13.08 1.69
CA ARG A 261 -18.12 12.68 3.11
C ARG A 261 -16.75 12.70 3.81
N ARG A 262 -15.66 12.49 3.07
CA ARG A 262 -14.26 12.62 3.49
C ARG A 262 -13.54 13.58 2.52
N THR A 263 -12.40 14.14 2.95
CA THR A 263 -11.60 15.01 2.08
C THR A 263 -10.67 14.14 1.25
N ASP A 264 -10.81 14.17 -0.07
CA ASP A 264 -9.85 13.54 -0.98
C ASP A 264 -8.87 14.60 -1.47
N ILE A 265 -7.58 14.32 -1.32
CA ILE A 265 -6.49 15.19 -1.79
C ILE A 265 -5.64 14.38 -2.75
N PHE A 266 -5.30 14.94 -3.90
CA PHE A 266 -4.41 14.27 -4.85
C PHE A 266 -3.38 15.21 -5.44
N PHE A 267 -2.28 14.60 -5.86
CA PHE A 267 -1.21 15.21 -6.62
C PHE A 267 -0.99 14.34 -7.85
N LYS A 268 -0.99 14.95 -9.03
CA LYS A 268 -0.69 14.26 -10.29
C LYS A 268 0.00 15.19 -11.27
N ILE A 269 0.79 14.62 -12.17
CA ILE A 269 1.38 15.36 -13.29
C ILE A 269 0.38 15.35 -14.45
N VAL A 270 0.16 16.51 -15.06
CA VAL A 270 -0.68 16.70 -16.26
C VAL A 270 0.10 17.48 -17.30
N GLN A 271 -0.33 17.42 -18.57
CA GLN A 271 0.24 18.28 -19.59
C GLN A 271 -0.33 19.71 -19.49
N MET A 272 0.45 20.70 -19.92
CA MET A 272 0.03 22.10 -19.93
C MET A 272 -1.25 22.32 -20.75
N GLU A 273 -1.44 21.56 -21.82
CA GLU A 273 -2.65 21.57 -22.65
C GLU A 273 -3.92 21.08 -21.91
N ASP A 274 -3.75 20.25 -20.87
CA ASP A 274 -4.85 19.76 -20.02
C ASP A 274 -5.25 20.76 -18.93
N VAL A 275 -4.46 21.84 -18.74
CA VAL A 275 -4.75 22.87 -17.73
C VAL A 275 -5.89 23.76 -18.23
N PRO A 276 -6.98 23.95 -17.44
CA PRO A 276 -8.07 24.83 -17.84
C PRO A 276 -7.59 26.25 -18.13
N THR A 277 -8.06 26.85 -19.23
CA THR A 277 -7.59 28.18 -19.69
C THR A 277 -7.73 29.31 -18.67
N LYS A 278 -8.67 29.19 -17.73
CA LYS A 278 -8.91 30.18 -16.66
C LYS A 278 -8.15 29.87 -15.36
N ALA A 279 -7.43 28.75 -15.28
CA ALA A 279 -6.65 28.40 -14.12
C ALA A 279 -5.33 29.18 -14.11
N ILE A 280 -4.92 29.60 -12.92
CA ILE A 280 -3.62 30.24 -12.72
C ILE A 280 -2.58 29.13 -12.56
N VAL A 281 -1.55 29.14 -13.40
CA VAL A 281 -0.37 28.29 -13.25
C VAL A 281 0.67 29.06 -12.46
N GLN A 282 0.92 28.64 -11.22
CA GLN A 282 1.93 29.25 -10.36
C GLN A 282 3.33 28.97 -10.92
N SER A 283 4.12 30.04 -11.08
CA SER A 283 5.54 29.97 -11.38
C SER A 283 6.32 29.52 -10.14
N TYR A 284 7.49 28.94 -10.36
CA TYR A 284 8.46 28.71 -9.30
C TYR A 284 8.87 30.06 -8.69
N GLN A 285 8.64 30.26 -7.39
CA GLN A 285 9.22 31.37 -6.64
C GLN A 285 10.46 30.82 -5.93
N GLU A 286 11.65 31.25 -6.35
CA GLU A 286 12.86 31.07 -5.56
C GLU A 286 12.73 31.99 -4.34
N HIS A 287 12.68 31.39 -3.14
CA HIS A 287 12.91 32.09 -1.89
C HIS A 287 14.35 31.87 -1.45
#